data_AF-A0A1H5K4J7-F1
#
_entry.id   AF-A0A1H5K4J7-F1
#
_cell.length_a   1.000
_cell.length_b   1.000
_cell.length_c   1.000
_cell.angle_alpha   90.00
_cell.angle_beta   90.00
_cell.angle_gamma   90.00
#
_symmetry.space_group_name_H-M   'P 1'
#
loop_
_entity.id
_entity.type
_entity.pdbx_description
1 polymer ?
#
loop_
_entity_poly.entity_id
_entity_poly.type
_entity_poly.pdbx_seq_one_letter_code
_entity_poly.pdbx_strand_id
1 'polypeptide(L)'
;MRSAREHAVADIARWKKELSEGKTYAIGSGGARLHRWDCVTLSTPEKGLEALEAQVKEAAESGEPRHVSWSRLPALFTAEELRRKGSRKRSCGICGPDPL
;
A
#
# COMPACT_ATOMS: atom_id res chain seq x y z
N MET A 1 16.10 -0.47 -14.73
CA MET A 1 15.25 0.53 -14.03
C MET A 1 13.83 0.69 -14.58
N ARG A 2 13.46 0.18 -15.78
CA ARG A 2 12.08 0.32 -16.31
C ARG A 2 11.00 -0.42 -15.49
N SER A 3 11.30 -1.62 -14.99
CA SER A 3 10.30 -2.46 -14.31
C SER A 3 9.74 -1.88 -13.01
N ALA A 4 10.58 -1.30 -12.14
CA ALA A 4 10.11 -0.80 -10.84
C ALA A 4 9.17 0.42 -10.97
N ARG A 5 9.44 1.33 -11.92
CA ARG A 5 8.56 2.46 -12.21
C ARG A 5 7.26 2.03 -12.89
N GLU A 6 7.32 1.10 -13.83
CA GLU A 6 6.13 0.54 -14.48
C GLU A 6 5.24 -0.18 -13.47
N HIS A 7 5.83 -0.96 -12.55
CA HIS A 7 5.11 -1.59 -11.44
C HIS A 7 4.48 -0.56 -10.51
N ALA A 8 5.20 0.51 -10.16
CA ALA A 8 4.66 1.58 -9.34
C ALA A 8 3.44 2.24 -10.00
N VAL A 9 3.52 2.60 -11.28
CA VAL A 9 2.42 3.23 -12.02
C VAL A 9 1.19 2.32 -12.06
N ALA A 10 1.36 1.04 -12.41
CA ALA A 10 0.27 0.09 -12.48
C ALA A 10 -0.39 -0.14 -11.10
N ASP A 11 0.41 -0.25 -10.04
CA ASP A 11 -0.09 -0.49 -8.70
C ASP A 11 -0.77 0.73 -8.08
N ILE A 12 -0.28 1.95 -8.37
CA ILE A 12 -0.94 3.20 -7.99
C ILE A 12 -2.26 3.36 -8.74
N ALA A 13 -2.31 3.03 -10.03
CA ALA A 13 -3.55 3.07 -10.81
C ALA A 13 -4.58 2.10 -10.25
N ARG A 14 -4.18 0.87 -9.88
CA ARG A 14 -5.01 -0.10 -9.17
C ARG A 14 -5.53 0.49 -7.85
N TRP A 15 -4.66 1.03 -7.01
CA TRP A 15 -5.03 1.56 -5.69
C TRP A 15 -6.04 2.72 -5.80
N LYS A 16 -5.81 3.65 -6.73
CA LYS A 16 -6.74 4.75 -7.02
C LYS A 16 -8.09 4.25 -7.52
N LYS A 17 -8.10 3.24 -8.38
CA LYS A 17 -9.33 2.60 -8.85
C LYS A 17 -10.11 1.97 -7.68
N GLU A 18 -9.43 1.20 -6.83
CA GLU A 18 -10.06 0.60 -5.65
C GLU A 18 -10.67 1.66 -4.71
N LEU A 19 -9.97 2.76 -4.46
CA LEU A 19 -10.51 3.89 -3.69
C LEU A 19 -11.77 4.47 -4.34
N SER A 20 -11.77 4.65 -5.66
CA SER A 20 -12.94 5.16 -6.40
C SER A 20 -14.14 4.20 -6.36
N GLU A 21 -13.90 2.90 -6.16
CA GLU A 21 -14.93 1.87 -5.96
C GLU A 21 -15.45 1.83 -4.50
N GLY A 22 -15.00 2.74 -3.63
CA GLY A 22 -15.42 2.81 -2.23
C GLY A 22 -14.72 1.81 -1.31
N LYS A 23 -13.59 1.25 -1.73
CA LYS A 23 -12.79 0.33 -0.91
C LYS A 23 -11.95 1.13 0.07
N THR A 24 -12.44 1.28 1.29
CA THR A 24 -11.82 2.13 2.33
C THR A 24 -10.99 1.36 3.35
N TYR A 25 -10.98 0.03 3.30
CA TYR A 25 -10.24 -0.79 4.24
C TYR A 25 -9.03 -1.42 3.58
N ALA A 26 -7.90 -1.48 4.27
CA ALA A 26 -6.69 -2.10 3.79
C ALA A 26 -6.21 -3.19 4.75
N ILE A 27 -5.60 -4.22 4.19
CA ILE A 27 -4.83 -5.19 4.97
C ILE A 27 -3.36 -4.89 4.72
N GLY A 28 -2.65 -4.41 5.75
CA GLY A 28 -1.23 -4.08 5.65
C GLY A 28 -0.38 -5.31 5.31
N SER A 29 0.85 -5.08 4.86
CA SER A 29 1.78 -6.11 4.37
C SER A 29 2.05 -7.24 5.38
N GLY A 30 2.02 -6.93 6.68
CA GLY A 30 2.16 -7.94 7.75
C GLY A 30 0.90 -8.78 7.98
N GLY A 31 -0.22 -8.51 7.31
CA GLY A 31 -1.46 -9.29 7.35
C GLY A 31 -2.19 -9.34 8.69
N ALA A 32 -1.64 -8.77 9.76
CA ALA A 32 -2.12 -8.99 11.13
C ALA A 32 -3.34 -8.13 11.51
N ARG A 33 -3.51 -6.96 10.88
CA ARG A 33 -4.52 -5.98 11.28
C ARG A 33 -5.26 -5.40 10.08
N LEU A 34 -6.50 -4.99 10.34
CA LEU A 34 -7.33 -4.22 9.41
C LEU A 34 -7.08 -2.74 9.64
N HIS A 35 -6.85 -1.99 8.58
CA HIS A 35 -6.59 -0.55 8.61
C HIS A 35 -7.62 0.17 7.76
N ARG A 36 -7.85 1.45 8.03
CA ARG A 36 -8.38 2.36 7.01
C ARG A 36 -7.31 2.67 5.97
N TRP A 37 -7.74 2.93 4.74
CA TRP A 37 -6.87 3.23 3.60
C TRP A 37 -5.91 4.40 3.84
N ASP A 38 -6.32 5.38 4.65
CA ASP A 38 -5.57 6.58 5.01
C ASP A 38 -4.77 6.45 6.32
N CYS A 39 -4.63 5.23 6.85
CA CYS A 39 -3.85 4.99 8.05
C CYS A 39 -2.38 5.35 7.85
N VAL A 40 -1.83 6.16 8.77
CA VAL A 40 -0.44 6.62 8.74
C VAL A 40 0.61 5.49 8.79
N THR A 41 0.25 4.28 9.21
CA THR A 41 1.18 3.15 9.21
C THR A 41 1.16 2.33 7.92
N LEU A 42 0.25 2.63 7.00
CA LEU A 42 0.24 1.97 5.69
C LEU A 42 1.24 2.63 4.75
N SER A 43 1.71 1.81 3.80
CA SER A 43 2.34 2.32 2.59
C SER A 43 1.26 2.98 1.73
N THR A 44 1.49 4.24 1.37
CA THR A 44 0.66 5.02 0.44
C THR A 44 1.48 5.28 -0.83
N PRO A 45 0.86 5.65 -1.97
CA PRO A 45 1.58 6.01 -3.18
C PRO A 45 2.67 7.04 -2.95
N GLU A 46 2.39 8.05 -2.13
CA GLU A 46 3.30 9.16 -1.85
C GLU A 46 4.57 8.64 -1.18
N LYS A 47 4.41 7.86 -0.10
CA LYS A 47 5.53 7.23 0.61
C LYS A 47 6.29 6.22 -0.26
N GLY A 48 5.56 5.45 -1.07
CA GLY A 48 6.17 4.48 -1.98
C GLY A 48 6.99 5.15 -3.07
N LEU A 49 6.50 6.24 -3.65
CA LEU A 49 7.20 7.01 -4.66
C LEU A 49 8.44 7.70 -4.08
N GLU A 50 8.31 8.31 -2.90
CA GLU A 50 9.44 8.90 -2.19
C GLU A 50 10.55 7.86 -1.92
N ALA A 51 10.17 6.66 -1.43
CA ALA A 51 11.11 5.57 -1.20
C ALA A 51 11.74 5.05 -2.51
N LEU A 52 11.00 5.04 -3.62
CA LEU A 52 11.52 4.65 -4.93
C LEU A 52 12.51 5.68 -5.47
N GLU A 53 12.22 6.97 -5.31
CA GLU A 53 13.10 8.07 -5.71
C GLU A 53 14.39 8.07 -4.89
N ALA A 54 14.31 7.86 -3.58
CA ALA A 54 15.47 7.71 -2.71
C ALA A 54 16.38 6.54 -3.18
N GLN A 55 15.80 5.37 -3.47
CA GLN A 55 16.55 4.22 -4.00
C GLN A 55 17.23 4.54 -5.34
N VAL A 56 16.55 5.26 -6.25
CA VAL A 56 17.12 5.66 -7.54
C VAL A 56 18.29 6.62 -7.35
N LYS A 57 18.14 7.61 -6.45
CA LYS A 57 19.20 8.57 -6.13
C LYS A 57 20.41 7.88 -5.53
N GLU A 58 20.22 7.02 -4.53
CA GLU A 58 21.30 6.26 -3.92
C GLU A 58 22.01 5.33 -4.92
N ALA A 59 21.27 4.69 -5.83
CA ALA A 59 21.85 3.87 -6.88
C ALA A 59 22.70 4.69 -7.87
N ALA A 60 22.32 5.94 -8.15
CA ALA A 60 23.09 6.84 -8.99
C ALA A 60 24.37 7.34 -8.29
N GLU A 61 24.31 7.59 -6.97
CA GLU A 61 25.43 8.12 -6.18
C GLU A 61 26.47 7.06 -5.80
N SER A 62 26.06 5.81 -5.58
CA SER A 62 26.96 4.75 -5.09
C SER A 62 27.85 4.11 -6.15
N GLY A 63 27.57 4.29 -7.45
CA GLY A 63 28.35 3.70 -8.55
C GLY A 63 28.28 2.16 -8.64
N GLU A 64 27.68 1.49 -7.65
CA GLU A 64 27.42 0.05 -7.61
C GLU A 64 26.00 -0.27 -8.08
N PRO A 65 25.76 -1.44 -8.70
CA PRO A 65 24.42 -1.85 -9.12
C PRO A 65 23.51 -2.14 -7.91
N ARG A 66 22.90 -1.09 -7.35
CA ARG A 66 21.83 -1.23 -6.34
C ARG A 66 20.51 -1.63 -6.98
N HIS A 67 19.81 -2.55 -6.33
CA HIS A 67 18.49 -3.00 -6.76
C HIS A 67 17.42 -1.98 -6.35
N VAL A 68 16.88 -1.26 -7.33
CA VAL A 68 15.72 -0.39 -7.16
C VAL A 68 14.45 -1.25 -7.23
N SER A 69 13.62 -1.21 -6.19
CA SER A 69 12.40 -2.02 -6.09
C SER A 69 11.17 -1.21 -5.66
N TRP A 70 10.00 -1.62 -6.16
CA TRP A 70 8.71 -1.08 -5.74
C TRP A 70 8.11 -1.96 -4.65
N SER A 71 7.80 -1.35 -3.50
CA SER A 71 7.02 -2.01 -2.46
C SER A 71 5.54 -1.90 -2.76
N ARG A 72 4.91 -3.04 -3.02
CA ARG A 72 3.49 -3.11 -3.41
C ARG A 72 2.58 -2.47 -2.35
N LEU A 73 1.63 -1.66 -2.81
CA LEU A 73 0.59 -1.05 -1.99
C LEU A 73 -0.37 -2.13 -1.46
N PRO A 74 -0.96 -1.94 -0.28
CA PRO A 74 -1.94 -2.89 0.24
C PRO A 74 -3.15 -2.99 -0.72
N ALA A 75 -3.79 -4.15 -0.70
CA ALA A 75 -5.09 -4.32 -1.34
C ALA A 75 -6.16 -3.62 -0.50
N LEU A 76 -7.07 -2.93 -1.17
CA LEU A 76 -8.22 -2.31 -0.52
C LEU A 76 -9.47 -3.18 -0.66
N PHE A 77 -10.36 -3.05 0.33
CA PHE A 77 -11.61 -3.78 0.44
C PHE A 77 -12.73 -2.86 0.91
N THR A 78 -13.96 -3.21 0.55
CA THR A 78 -15.16 -2.66 1.18
C THR A 78 -15.47 -3.41 2.48
N ALA A 79 -16.28 -2.79 3.34
CA ALA A 79 -16.82 -3.45 4.53
C ALA A 79 -17.55 -4.76 4.18
N GLU A 80 -18.35 -4.74 3.11
CA GLU A 80 -19.13 -5.91 2.67
C GLU A 80 -18.23 -7.04 2.16
N GLU A 81 -17.20 -6.74 1.38
CA GLU A 81 -16.22 -7.73 0.93
C GLU A 81 -15.54 -8.42 2.14
N LEU A 82 -15.21 -7.65 3.18
CA LEU A 82 -14.62 -8.19 4.41
C LEU A 82 -15.59 -9.08 5.18
N ARG A 83 -16.87 -8.67 5.27
CA ARG A 83 -17.94 -9.48 5.90
C ARG A 83 -18.16 -10.78 5.13
N ARG A 84 -18.27 -10.73 3.79
CA ARG A 84 -18.43 -11.92 2.94
C ARG A 84 -17.24 -12.88 3.01
N LYS A 85 -16.03 -12.34 3.16
CA LYS A 85 -14.81 -13.13 3.39
C LYS A 85 -14.71 -13.70 4.81
N GLY A 86 -15.60 -13.33 5.74
CA GLY A 86 -15.52 -13.72 7.14
C GLY A 86 -14.26 -13.21 7.84
N SER A 87 -13.76 -12.03 7.44
CA SER A 87 -12.52 -11.46 8.02
C SER A 87 -12.68 -11.21 9.52
N ARG A 88 -11.90 -11.92 10.35
CA ARG A 88 -11.84 -11.73 11.81
C ARG A 88 -10.61 -10.94 12.24
N LYS A 89 -10.05 -10.11 11.35
CA LYS A 89 -8.83 -9.35 11.65
C LYS A 89 -9.15 -8.26 12.68
N ARG A 90 -8.24 -8.08 13.65
CA ARG A 90 -8.32 -6.99 14.62
C ARG A 90 -8.06 -5.66 13.94
N SER A 91 -8.80 -4.63 14.33
CA SER A 91 -8.57 -3.27 13.86
C SER A 91 -7.19 -2.76 14.30
N CYS A 92 -6.62 -1.87 13.49
CA CYS A 92 -5.41 -1.16 13.86
C CYS A 92 -5.67 -0.27 15.06
N GLY A 93 -4.83 -0.39 16.10
CA GLY A 93 -4.94 0.44 17.30
C GLY A 93 -4.77 1.95 17.06
N ILE A 94 -4.20 2.33 15.91
CA ILE A 94 -4.04 3.74 15.48
C ILE A 94 -5.26 4.23 14.70
N CYS A 95 -5.89 3.36 13.90
CA CYS A 95 -7.14 3.71 13.22
C CYS A 95 -8.30 3.88 14.21
N GLY A 96 -8.16 3.33 15.42
CA GLY A 96 -9.23 3.26 16.39
C GLY A 96 -10.24 2.17 16.04
N PRO A 97 -11.33 2.06 16.82
CA PRO A 97 -12.47 1.25 16.44
C PRO A 97 -13.07 1.80 15.13
N ASP A 98 -13.19 0.93 14.12
CA ASP A 98 -13.93 1.20 12.89
C ASP A 98 -15.35 0.61 13.04
N PRO A 99 -16.41 1.23 12.49
CA PRO A 99 -17.81 0.93 12.78
C PRO A 99 -18.34 -0.31 12.00
N LEU A 100 -17.44 -1.23 11.63
CA LEU A 100 -17.76 -2.41 10.83
C LEU A 100 -18.75 -3.35 11.52
#